data_AF-A0A0N4ZPG3-F1
#
_entry.id   AF-A0A0N4ZPG3-F1
#
_cell.length_a   1.000
_cell.length_b   1.000
_cell.length_c   1.000
_cell.angle_alpha   90.00
_cell.angle_beta   90.00
_cell.angle_gamma   90.00
#
_symmetry.space_group_name_H-M   'P 1'
#
loop_
_entity.id
_entity.type
_entity.pdbx_description
1 polymer ?
#
loop_
_entity_poly.entity_id
_entity_poly.type
_entity_poly.pdbx_seq_one_letter_code
_entity_poly.pdbx_strand_id
1 'polypeptide(L)'
;MFYNDSKSEDEKSQTKSGNTSSVALFNLKNKVKKPELLLPIKRPMNLELLDILVEEITTKFSTLGDSKERAIKLKDEANNYFAKKNYDIAIKLYTKAIENDDTSAVLYANRSFAYLKKEHFGLAVIDADKAVQLDPNYVKGYYRRAASKMALGKFKEALNDFHSCMKAKPNDNDIVQKYNECKKIIKQIAFAKAISTEFDNKEIVDTINFEQLKVEDDYDGPRFDDENITLDFVKNLIQSFKDSKKLHIKYAYKILVKIYRYFKELPSLIEITVPDKQKFTICGDVHGQFYDLLNIFDINGLPSESNPYLFNGDFVDRGSFSVETIFTLLSLKLLYPNHFYMSRGNHECDAMNKIYGFEGEVKAKYNTKMAEFFTDIFCTLPLCHVINKKIFTCHGGLFKEDGVTLEQIKTTKRFRQPPDEGIMCDLLWSDPQEISGRAPSKRGVGCQFGPDVTNDFLKNNDLLYIVRSHEVKDQGFEAHHSNKCFTIFSAPNYCDTMGNKGAFITITGDNLYPPRFTSFDAVPHPDVKAMVYAQNMFGFL
;
A
#
# COMPACT_ATOMS: atom_id res chain seq x y z
N MET A 1 -11.69 19.09 16.65
CA MET A 1 -10.53 19.73 15.99
C MET A 1 -10.91 20.46 14.68
N PHE A 2 -12.08 21.10 14.63
CA PHE A 2 -12.45 22.10 13.62
C PHE A 2 -12.98 23.32 14.41
N TYR A 3 -12.73 24.55 13.95
CA TYR A 3 -13.21 25.76 14.59
C TYR A 3 -14.30 26.37 13.68
N ASN A 4 -15.49 26.57 14.23
CA ASN A 4 -16.52 27.45 13.69
C ASN A 4 -16.35 28.80 14.41
N ASP A 5 -16.12 29.87 13.66
CA ASP A 5 -16.14 31.22 14.21
C ASP A 5 -17.58 31.72 14.28
N SER A 6 -18.13 31.80 15.49
CA SER A 6 -19.21 32.72 15.84
C SER A 6 -19.17 33.04 17.35
N LYS A 7 -18.68 34.23 17.71
CA LYS A 7 -19.01 34.95 18.97
C LYS A 7 -20.48 35.40 18.89
N SER A 8 -21.33 35.59 19.90
CA SER A 8 -21.37 35.64 21.38
C SER A 8 -22.87 35.41 21.73
N GLU A 9 -23.36 35.07 22.93
CA GLU A 9 -23.25 35.66 24.27
C GLU A 9 -23.73 34.64 25.32
N ASP A 10 -23.32 34.89 26.56
CA ASP A 10 -23.64 34.16 27.80
C ASP A 10 -25.14 34.17 28.16
N GLU A 11 -25.64 33.06 28.71
CA GLU A 11 -26.46 33.13 29.93
C GLU A 11 -26.49 31.78 30.69
N LYS A 12 -26.23 31.87 32.00
CA LYS A 12 -26.25 30.78 32.99
C LYS A 12 -27.67 30.56 33.53
N SER A 13 -28.12 29.32 33.65
CA SER A 13 -28.88 28.81 34.82
C SER A 13 -28.98 27.27 34.78
N GLN A 14 -28.35 26.59 35.74
CA GLN A 14 -28.94 25.95 36.92
C GLN A 14 -29.92 24.78 36.65
N THR A 15 -29.38 23.61 37.00
CA THR A 15 -29.97 22.34 37.43
C THR A 15 -31.41 22.34 37.97
N LYS A 16 -32.20 21.32 37.58
CA LYS A 16 -32.96 20.48 38.53
C LYS A 16 -33.45 19.16 37.92
N SER A 17 -33.33 18.15 38.77
CA SER A 17 -33.76 16.75 38.68
C SER A 17 -35.28 16.56 38.65
N GLY A 18 -35.75 15.45 38.06
CA GLY A 18 -37.11 14.95 38.32
C GLY A 18 -37.46 13.70 37.50
N ASN A 19 -37.26 12.53 38.10
CA ASN A 19 -37.87 11.26 37.69
C ASN A 19 -39.39 11.30 37.99
N THR A 20 -40.24 10.77 37.11
CA THR A 20 -41.40 9.93 37.48
C THR A 20 -41.99 9.24 36.25
N SER A 21 -42.51 8.05 36.50
CA SER A 21 -42.97 7.04 35.55
C SER A 21 -44.48 7.04 35.33
N SER A 22 -44.89 6.40 34.22
CA SER A 22 -46.19 5.79 33.91
C SER A 22 -47.36 6.72 33.56
N VAL A 23 -47.95 6.59 32.37
CA VAL A 23 -49.03 5.65 31.99
C VAL A 23 -49.41 5.95 30.54
N ALA A 24 -49.66 4.89 29.78
CA ALA A 24 -50.09 4.92 28.39
C ALA A 24 -51.53 5.46 28.22
N LEU A 25 -51.78 6.23 27.16
CA LEU A 25 -53.07 6.18 26.48
C LEU A 25 -52.91 6.55 24.99
N PHE A 26 -53.40 5.63 24.16
CA PHE A 26 -53.57 5.73 22.71
C PHE A 26 -54.29 7.02 22.29
N ASN A 27 -53.80 7.71 21.26
CA ASN A 27 -54.68 8.30 20.24
C ASN A 27 -53.93 8.60 18.94
N LEU A 28 -54.38 7.92 17.88
CA LEU A 28 -53.99 8.11 16.48
C LEU A 28 -54.35 9.52 15.99
N LYS A 29 -53.37 10.27 15.47
CA LYS A 29 -53.57 11.18 14.34
C LYS A 29 -52.37 11.15 13.39
N ASN A 30 -52.67 10.80 12.14
CA ASN A 30 -51.79 10.73 10.99
C ASN A 30 -50.92 11.98 10.82
N LYS A 31 -49.60 11.79 10.76
CA LYS A 31 -48.67 12.65 10.02
C LYS A 31 -47.72 11.75 9.24
N VAL A 32 -47.78 11.86 7.92
CA VAL A 32 -46.88 11.21 6.96
C VAL A 32 -45.44 11.63 7.31
N LYS A 33 -44.65 10.71 7.86
CA LYS A 33 -43.20 10.87 7.97
C LYS A 33 -42.57 10.55 6.62
N LYS A 34 -41.81 11.49 6.06
CA LYS A 34 -40.84 11.23 4.98
C LYS A 34 -39.91 10.09 5.42
N PRO A 35 -39.55 9.15 4.53
CA PRO A 35 -38.61 8.10 4.90
C PRO A 35 -37.23 8.72 5.11
N GLU A 36 -36.75 8.71 6.36
CA GLU A 36 -35.34 8.88 6.68
C GLU A 36 -34.59 7.66 6.14
N LEU A 37 -33.89 7.85 5.02
CA LEU A 37 -32.96 6.86 4.49
C LEU A 37 -31.66 6.92 5.30
N LEU A 38 -31.68 6.45 6.54
CA LEU A 38 -30.47 6.13 7.30
C LEU A 38 -30.08 4.68 7.00
N LEU A 39 -29.40 4.47 5.88
CA LEU A 39 -28.67 3.24 5.64
C LEU A 39 -27.30 3.33 6.32
N PRO A 40 -26.94 2.40 7.23
CA PRO A 40 -25.55 2.23 7.64
C PRO A 40 -24.84 1.51 6.49
N ILE A 41 -24.29 2.28 5.54
CA ILE A 41 -23.56 1.71 4.42
C ILE A 41 -22.20 1.21 4.93
N LYS A 42 -22.11 -0.10 5.18
CA LYS A 42 -20.86 -0.85 5.49
C LYS A 42 -20.18 -1.43 4.23
N ARG A 43 -20.62 -1.06 3.03
CA ARG A 43 -19.99 -1.49 1.76
C ARG A 43 -19.29 -0.30 1.09
N PRO A 44 -18.15 -0.49 0.42
CA PRO A 44 -17.59 0.54 -0.44
C PRO A 44 -18.64 0.95 -1.48
N MET A 45 -18.83 2.27 -1.60
CA MET A 45 -19.77 2.86 -2.55
C MET A 45 -19.14 2.75 -3.95
N ASN A 46 -19.83 2.14 -4.92
CA ASN A 46 -19.39 2.11 -6.31
C ASN A 46 -19.06 3.53 -6.80
N LEU A 47 -17.99 3.70 -7.59
CA LEU A 47 -17.53 4.99 -8.11
C LEU A 47 -18.66 5.81 -8.74
N GLU A 48 -19.56 5.17 -9.49
CA GLU A 48 -20.73 5.81 -10.10
C GLU A 48 -21.71 6.39 -9.06
N LEU A 49 -22.00 5.64 -8.00
CA LEU A 49 -22.86 6.09 -6.91
C LEU A 49 -22.21 7.24 -6.12
N LEU A 50 -20.90 7.21 -6.01
CA LEU A 50 -20.13 8.25 -5.35
C LEU A 50 -20.18 9.58 -6.13
N ASP A 51 -20.05 9.52 -7.46
CA ASP A 51 -20.18 10.71 -8.32
C ASP A 51 -21.60 11.28 -8.30
N ILE A 52 -22.63 10.42 -8.40
CA ILE A 52 -24.04 10.84 -8.28
C ILE A 52 -24.27 11.55 -6.95
N LEU A 53 -23.81 10.98 -5.83
CA LEU A 53 -24.01 11.58 -4.51
C LEU A 53 -23.28 12.93 -4.37
N VAL A 54 -22.06 13.05 -4.89
CA VAL A 54 -21.32 14.32 -4.90
C VAL A 54 -22.04 15.37 -5.74
N GLU A 55 -22.59 14.99 -6.89
CA GLU A 55 -23.34 15.88 -7.77
C GLU A 55 -24.66 16.32 -7.14
N GLU A 56 -25.39 15.41 -6.50
CA GLU A 56 -26.60 15.72 -5.72
C GLU A 56 -26.31 16.72 -4.59
N ILE A 57 -25.22 16.53 -3.84
CA ILE A 57 -24.80 17.45 -2.78
C ILE A 57 -24.44 18.81 -3.38
N THR A 58 -23.65 18.81 -4.46
CA THR A 58 -23.19 20.05 -5.09
C THR A 58 -24.36 20.87 -5.64
N THR A 59 -25.34 20.19 -6.24
CA THR A 59 -26.53 20.83 -6.81
C THR A 59 -27.41 21.52 -5.76
N LYS A 60 -27.43 21.02 -4.50
CA LYS A 60 -28.18 21.67 -3.40
C LYS A 60 -27.74 23.11 -3.13
N PHE A 61 -26.49 23.43 -3.46
CA PHE A 61 -25.91 24.75 -3.24
C PHE A 61 -25.77 25.57 -4.53
N SER A 62 -26.19 25.02 -5.67
CA SER A 62 -26.07 25.67 -6.99
C SER A 62 -26.83 27.00 -7.09
N THR A 63 -27.91 27.16 -6.33
CA THR A 63 -28.76 28.37 -6.32
C THR A 63 -28.20 29.52 -5.47
N LEU A 64 -27.14 29.28 -4.70
CA LEU A 64 -26.47 30.34 -3.94
C LEU A 64 -25.66 31.22 -4.92
N GLY A 65 -25.93 32.52 -4.90
CA GLY A 65 -25.28 33.48 -5.81
C GLY A 65 -23.82 33.80 -5.46
N ASP A 66 -23.42 33.62 -4.19
CA ASP A 66 -22.05 33.85 -3.74
C ASP A 66 -21.21 32.57 -3.85
N SER A 67 -20.15 32.63 -4.65
CA SER A 67 -19.18 31.53 -4.81
C SER A 67 -18.47 31.17 -3.50
N LYS A 68 -18.16 32.16 -2.65
CA LYS A 68 -17.49 31.90 -1.36
C LYS A 68 -18.44 31.22 -0.38
N GLU A 69 -19.70 31.65 -0.34
CA GLU A 69 -20.71 30.97 0.46
C GLU A 69 -20.91 29.51 0.02
N ARG A 70 -20.96 29.25 -1.29
CA ARG A 70 -21.01 27.88 -1.83
C ARG A 70 -19.80 27.05 -1.40
N ALA A 71 -18.60 27.60 -1.50
CA ALA A 71 -17.38 26.91 -1.06
C ALA A 71 -17.43 26.55 0.43
N ILE A 72 -17.94 27.44 1.30
CA ILE A 72 -18.10 27.17 2.73
C ILE A 72 -19.07 26.01 2.97
N LYS A 73 -20.23 25.99 2.31
CA LYS A 73 -21.22 24.90 2.46
C LYS A 73 -20.66 23.55 1.99
N LEU A 74 -19.99 23.53 0.84
CA LEU A 74 -19.34 22.32 0.31
C LEU A 74 -18.23 21.82 1.23
N LYS A 75 -17.43 22.72 1.81
CA LYS A 75 -16.44 22.40 2.83
C LYS A 75 -17.07 21.78 4.09
N ASP A 76 -18.21 22.30 4.54
CA ASP A 76 -18.88 21.77 5.72
C ASP A 76 -19.43 20.35 5.50
N GLU A 77 -19.99 20.07 4.30
CA GLU A 77 -20.34 18.71 3.90
C GLU A 77 -19.10 17.81 3.80
N ALA A 78 -18.02 18.30 3.19
CA ALA A 78 -16.76 17.57 3.12
C ALA A 78 -16.21 17.21 4.52
N ASN A 79 -16.27 18.14 5.48
CA ASN A 79 -15.90 17.91 6.88
C ASN A 79 -16.78 16.81 7.53
N ASN A 80 -18.08 16.79 7.24
CA ASN A 80 -19.02 15.79 7.74
C ASN A 80 -18.67 14.38 7.22
N TYR A 81 -18.43 14.25 5.91
CA TYR A 81 -18.00 12.99 5.31
C TYR A 81 -16.62 12.55 5.80
N PHE A 82 -15.69 13.50 5.97
CA PHE A 82 -14.39 13.23 6.57
C PHE A 82 -14.52 12.67 7.99
N ALA A 83 -15.38 13.26 8.83
CA ALA A 83 -15.62 12.80 10.20
C ALA A 83 -16.21 11.38 10.24
N LYS A 84 -17.01 11.03 9.22
CA LYS A 84 -17.54 9.67 9.00
C LYS A 84 -16.53 8.72 8.34
N LYS A 85 -15.27 9.15 8.16
CA LYS A 85 -14.18 8.43 7.48
C LYS A 85 -14.46 8.09 6.01
N ASN A 86 -15.41 8.78 5.38
CA ASN A 86 -15.66 8.67 3.95
C ASN A 86 -14.81 9.71 3.22
N TYR A 87 -13.52 9.39 3.09
CA TYR A 87 -12.53 10.32 2.58
C TYR A 87 -12.67 10.56 1.07
N ASP A 88 -13.14 9.58 0.29
CA ASP A 88 -13.32 9.72 -1.16
C ASP A 88 -14.37 10.80 -1.49
N ILE A 89 -15.52 10.78 -0.81
CA ILE A 89 -16.52 11.85 -0.94
C ILE A 89 -15.97 13.16 -0.40
N ALA A 90 -15.30 13.16 0.74
CA ALA A 90 -14.72 14.38 1.31
C ALA A 90 -13.73 15.04 0.33
N ILE A 91 -12.85 14.26 -0.31
CA ILE A 91 -11.91 14.75 -1.31
C ILE A 91 -12.65 15.39 -2.49
N LYS A 92 -13.65 14.70 -3.07
CA LYS A 92 -14.42 15.26 -4.19
C LYS A 92 -15.17 16.54 -3.80
N LEU A 93 -15.78 16.59 -2.62
CA LEU A 93 -16.46 17.79 -2.12
C LEU A 93 -15.49 18.94 -1.82
N TYR A 94 -14.31 18.68 -1.25
CA TYR A 94 -13.27 19.72 -1.12
C TYR A 94 -12.80 20.22 -2.48
N THR A 95 -12.68 19.34 -3.49
CA THR A 95 -12.36 19.76 -4.85
C THR A 95 -13.44 20.69 -5.40
N LYS A 96 -14.73 20.36 -5.23
CA LYS A 96 -15.84 21.25 -5.59
C LYS A 96 -15.83 22.57 -4.81
N ALA A 97 -15.46 22.54 -3.53
CA ALA A 97 -15.29 23.76 -2.74
C ALA A 97 -14.16 24.65 -3.30
N ILE A 98 -13.03 24.05 -3.69
CA ILE A 98 -11.88 24.75 -4.27
C ILE A 98 -12.20 25.32 -5.65
N GLU A 99 -12.99 24.60 -6.48
CA GLU A 99 -13.50 25.13 -7.75
C GLU A 99 -14.34 26.41 -7.55
N ASN A 100 -14.97 26.59 -6.37
CA ASN A 100 -15.75 27.78 -6.04
C ASN A 100 -14.94 28.87 -5.32
N ASP A 101 -13.88 28.52 -4.60
CA ASP A 101 -12.93 29.43 -3.95
C ASP A 101 -11.53 28.81 -3.88
N ASP A 102 -10.67 29.16 -4.83
CA ASP A 102 -9.30 28.66 -4.93
C ASP A 102 -8.30 29.46 -4.09
N THR A 103 -8.76 30.45 -3.33
CA THR A 103 -7.93 31.34 -2.50
C THR A 103 -7.88 30.93 -1.02
N SER A 104 -8.68 29.95 -0.62
CA SER A 104 -8.79 29.53 0.79
C SER A 104 -7.76 28.47 1.17
N ALA A 105 -6.76 28.85 1.97
CA ALA A 105 -5.74 27.94 2.52
C ALA A 105 -6.36 26.76 3.32
N VAL A 106 -7.52 26.98 3.95
CA VAL A 106 -8.22 25.97 4.75
C VAL A 106 -8.71 24.80 3.88
N LEU A 107 -9.21 25.08 2.68
CA LEU A 107 -9.73 24.05 1.77
C LEU A 107 -8.63 23.09 1.34
N TYR A 108 -7.51 23.65 0.89
CA TYR A 108 -6.33 22.85 0.50
C TYR A 108 -5.76 22.07 1.69
N ALA A 109 -5.63 22.66 2.87
CA ALA A 109 -5.12 21.92 4.03
C ALA A 109 -6.05 20.79 4.50
N ASN A 110 -7.37 20.98 4.39
CA ASN A 110 -8.34 19.93 4.70
C ASN A 110 -8.34 18.81 3.65
N ARG A 111 -8.23 19.14 2.36
CA ARG A 111 -8.11 18.14 1.29
C ARG A 111 -6.78 17.39 1.36
N SER A 112 -5.67 18.09 1.66
CA SER A 112 -4.38 17.48 2.01
C SER A 112 -4.53 16.48 3.15
N PHE A 113 -5.32 16.80 4.16
CA PHE A 113 -5.56 15.88 5.27
C PHE A 113 -6.35 14.64 4.84
N ALA A 114 -7.33 14.79 3.94
CA ALA A 114 -8.05 13.67 3.35
C ALA A 114 -7.14 12.80 2.47
N TYR A 115 -6.24 13.41 1.69
CA TYR A 115 -5.21 12.70 0.95
C TYR A 115 -4.25 11.93 1.86
N LEU A 116 -3.83 12.50 3.00
CA LEU A 116 -3.04 11.79 4.01
C LEU A 116 -3.76 10.53 4.53
N LYS A 117 -5.07 10.62 4.77
CA LYS A 117 -5.89 9.48 5.21
C LYS A 117 -6.08 8.42 4.14
N LYS A 118 -5.95 8.79 2.87
CA LYS A 118 -5.96 7.90 1.70
C LYS A 118 -4.56 7.54 1.21
N GLU A 119 -3.52 7.95 1.94
CA GLU A 119 -2.11 7.71 1.62
C GLU A 119 -1.67 8.24 0.25
N HIS A 120 -2.38 9.25 -0.27
CA HIS A 120 -2.01 10.01 -1.45
C HIS A 120 -1.01 11.11 -1.05
N PHE A 121 0.13 10.70 -0.50
CA PHE A 121 1.09 11.59 0.15
C PHE A 121 1.65 12.68 -0.78
N GLY A 122 1.81 12.38 -2.07
CA GLY A 122 2.21 13.36 -3.08
C GLY A 122 1.18 14.46 -3.25
N LEU A 123 -0.10 14.11 -3.44
CA LEU A 123 -1.19 15.08 -3.49
C LEU A 123 -1.32 15.86 -2.18
N ALA A 124 -1.12 15.19 -1.04
CA ALA A 124 -1.16 15.83 0.26
C ALA A 124 -0.06 16.89 0.43
N VAL A 125 1.17 16.63 -0.05
CA VAL A 125 2.25 17.63 -0.08
C VAL A 125 1.87 18.80 -0.97
N ILE A 126 1.36 18.55 -2.19
CA ILE A 126 0.99 19.61 -3.15
C ILE A 126 -0.07 20.55 -2.54
N ASP A 127 -1.15 19.99 -2.00
CA ASP A 127 -2.21 20.79 -1.38
C ASP A 127 -1.72 21.51 -0.11
N ALA A 128 -0.90 20.86 0.73
CA ALA A 128 -0.35 21.52 1.91
C ALA A 128 0.61 22.66 1.54
N ASP A 129 1.39 22.49 0.47
CA ASP A 129 2.26 23.55 -0.07
C ASP A 129 1.42 24.73 -0.57
N LYS A 130 0.37 24.46 -1.35
CA LYS A 130 -0.57 25.51 -1.79
C LYS A 130 -1.23 26.24 -0.63
N ALA A 131 -1.61 25.52 0.45
CA ALA A 131 -2.16 26.13 1.66
C ALA A 131 -1.15 27.09 2.32
N VAL A 132 0.12 26.70 2.42
CA VAL A 132 1.19 27.56 2.96
C VAL A 132 1.49 28.76 2.06
N GLN A 133 1.42 28.60 0.73
CA GLN A 133 1.58 29.70 -0.22
C GLN A 133 0.44 30.73 -0.09
N LEU A 134 -0.80 30.28 0.09
CA LEU A 134 -1.97 31.14 0.25
C LEU A 134 -2.00 31.86 1.60
N ASP A 135 -1.62 31.18 2.68
CA ASP A 135 -1.50 31.78 4.01
C ASP A 135 -0.24 31.26 4.75
N PRO A 136 0.87 32.02 4.70
CA PRO A 136 2.12 31.67 5.39
C PRO A 136 2.01 31.65 6.93
N ASN A 137 0.94 32.18 7.51
CA ASN A 137 0.70 32.11 8.97
C ASN A 137 -0.18 30.90 9.34
N TYR A 138 -0.67 30.14 8.36
CA TYR A 138 -1.54 29.00 8.59
C TYR A 138 -0.76 27.77 9.06
N VAL A 139 -0.59 27.66 10.39
CA VAL A 139 0.17 26.58 11.05
C VAL A 139 -0.25 25.17 10.61
N LYS A 140 -1.55 24.96 10.34
CA LYS A 140 -2.05 23.66 9.88
C LYS A 140 -1.50 23.29 8.50
N GLY A 141 -1.25 24.24 7.60
CA GLY A 141 -0.63 23.99 6.30
C GLY A 141 0.76 23.36 6.45
N TYR A 142 1.64 23.99 7.25
CA TYR A 142 2.95 23.45 7.59
C TYR A 142 2.87 22.07 8.23
N TYR A 143 1.94 21.90 9.17
CA TYR A 143 1.76 20.62 9.85
C TYR A 143 1.36 19.50 8.88
N ARG A 144 0.41 19.76 7.97
CA ARG A 144 0.00 18.77 6.95
C ARG A 144 1.14 18.47 5.98
N ARG A 145 1.93 19.48 5.60
CA ARG A 145 3.12 19.29 4.75
C ARG A 145 4.18 18.46 5.45
N ALA A 146 4.44 18.73 6.74
CA ALA A 146 5.37 17.97 7.57
C ALA A 146 4.95 16.50 7.69
N ALA A 147 3.68 16.24 8.03
CA ALA A 147 3.14 14.89 8.14
C ALA A 147 3.21 14.13 6.80
N SER A 148 2.92 14.80 5.68
CA SER A 148 3.03 14.20 4.35
C SER A 148 4.49 13.88 3.98
N LYS A 149 5.42 14.79 4.28
CA LYS A 149 6.86 14.57 4.08
C LYS A 149 7.43 13.46 4.98
N MET A 150 6.93 13.32 6.22
CA MET A 150 7.26 12.19 7.09
C MET A 150 6.87 10.86 6.44
N ALA A 151 5.64 10.77 5.91
CA ALA A 151 5.16 9.57 5.24
C ALA A 151 5.96 9.22 3.98
N LEU A 152 6.52 10.23 3.30
CA LEU A 152 7.43 10.08 2.15
C LEU A 152 8.89 9.81 2.54
N GLY A 153 9.23 9.69 3.83
CA GLY A 153 10.61 9.54 4.28
C GLY A 153 11.48 10.80 4.12
N LYS A 154 10.90 11.94 3.75
CA LYS A 154 11.57 13.24 3.59
C LYS A 154 11.77 13.94 4.94
N PHE A 155 12.42 13.23 5.88
CA PHE A 155 12.47 13.62 7.29
C PHE A 155 13.10 14.99 7.52
N LYS A 156 14.17 15.34 6.80
CA LYS A 156 14.84 16.65 6.95
C LYS A 156 13.90 17.81 6.58
N GLU A 157 13.16 17.67 5.49
CA GLU A 157 12.18 18.67 5.08
C GLU A 157 10.99 18.74 6.04
N ALA A 158 10.53 17.58 6.53
CA ALA A 158 9.48 17.52 7.54
C ALA A 158 9.88 18.19 8.85
N LEU A 159 11.14 18.02 9.28
CA LEU A 159 11.67 18.64 10.50
C LEU A 159 11.63 20.18 10.40
N ASN A 160 11.94 20.74 9.24
CA ASN A 160 11.86 22.20 9.02
C ASN A 160 10.42 22.71 9.16
N ASP A 161 9.45 21.98 8.60
CA ASP A 161 8.04 22.35 8.72
C ASP A 161 7.52 22.20 10.17
N PHE A 162 7.89 21.12 10.87
CA PHE A 162 7.56 20.97 12.30
C PHE A 162 8.22 22.04 13.17
N HIS A 163 9.45 22.46 12.84
CA HIS A 163 10.09 23.57 13.53
C HIS A 163 9.28 24.87 13.37
N SER A 164 8.79 25.16 12.17
CA SER A 164 7.91 26.32 11.93
C SER A 164 6.61 26.22 12.74
N CYS A 165 5.99 25.04 12.80
CA CYS A 165 4.82 24.80 13.66
C CYS A 165 5.13 25.06 15.14
N MET A 166 6.27 24.56 15.64
CA MET A 166 6.68 24.70 17.04
C MET A 166 7.01 26.15 17.39
N LYS A 167 7.58 26.94 16.46
CA LYS A 167 7.78 28.38 16.65
C LYS A 167 6.45 29.12 16.83
N ALA A 168 5.43 28.75 16.05
CA ALA A 168 4.12 29.38 16.12
C ALA A 168 3.27 28.90 17.32
N LYS A 169 3.45 27.64 17.74
CA LYS A 169 2.70 27.00 18.84
C LYS A 169 3.62 26.17 19.74
N PRO A 170 4.44 26.81 20.60
CA PRO A 170 5.46 26.11 21.39
C PRO A 170 4.90 25.21 22.50
N ASN A 171 3.67 25.46 22.95
CA ASN A 171 3.01 24.71 24.01
C ASN A 171 2.06 23.62 23.49
N ASP A 172 2.02 23.39 22.17
CA ASP A 172 1.20 22.33 21.59
C ASP A 172 1.94 20.99 21.72
N ASN A 173 1.47 20.15 22.65
CA ASN A 173 2.12 18.88 22.99
C ASN A 173 2.29 17.96 21.77
N ASP A 174 1.31 17.95 20.85
CA ASP A 174 1.36 17.10 19.66
C ASP A 174 2.45 17.56 18.69
N ILE A 175 2.57 18.88 18.45
CA ILE A 175 3.64 19.45 17.61
C ILE A 175 5.02 19.16 18.21
N VAL A 176 5.18 19.36 19.52
CA VAL A 176 6.46 19.13 20.22
C VAL A 176 6.85 17.65 20.15
N GLN A 177 5.90 16.75 20.38
CA GLN A 177 6.12 15.31 20.25
C GLN A 177 6.58 14.94 18.83
N LYS A 178 5.85 15.39 17.81
CA LYS A 178 6.14 15.09 16.39
C LYS A 178 7.50 15.65 15.94
N TYR A 179 7.86 16.85 16.38
CA TYR A 179 9.18 17.43 16.13
C TYR A 179 10.31 16.57 16.73
N ASN A 180 10.18 16.18 18.00
CA ASN A 180 11.19 15.37 18.69
C ASN A 180 11.34 13.98 18.07
N GLU A 181 10.23 13.38 17.66
CA GLU A 181 10.23 12.08 17.01
C GLU A 181 10.86 12.13 15.61
N CYS A 182 10.50 13.13 14.79
CA CYS A 182 11.17 13.38 13.51
C CYS A 182 12.68 13.56 13.68
N LYS A 183 13.09 14.34 14.69
CA LYS A 183 14.51 14.54 15.04
C LYS A 183 15.20 13.24 15.46
N LYS A 184 14.52 12.37 16.20
CA LYS A 184 15.02 11.05 16.61
C LYS A 184 15.27 10.16 15.39
N ILE A 185 14.32 10.11 14.45
CA ILE A 185 14.44 9.32 13.21
C ILE A 185 15.66 9.79 12.40
N ILE A 186 15.83 11.10 12.21
CA ILE A 186 16.99 11.64 11.47
C ILE A 186 18.30 11.25 12.14
N LYS A 187 18.38 11.30 13.48
CA LYS A 187 19.57 10.86 14.22
C LYS A 187 19.83 9.36 14.04
N GLN A 188 18.80 8.52 14.08
CA GLN A 188 18.92 7.08 13.87
C GLN A 188 19.42 6.76 12.45
N ILE A 189 18.90 7.45 11.43
CA ILE A 189 19.35 7.29 10.05
C ILE A 189 20.81 7.75 9.89
N ALA A 190 21.18 8.89 10.47
CA ALA A 190 22.56 9.39 10.42
C ALA A 190 23.53 8.44 11.14
N PHE A 191 23.12 7.89 12.28
CA PHE A 191 23.90 6.91 13.04
C PHE A 191 24.07 5.60 12.26
N ALA A 192 22.99 5.05 11.70
CA ALA A 192 23.05 3.86 10.86
C ALA A 192 23.96 4.06 9.65
N LYS A 193 23.92 5.25 9.02
CA LYS A 193 24.81 5.59 7.91
C LYS A 193 26.28 5.67 8.35
N ALA A 194 26.58 6.24 9.52
CA ALA A 194 27.94 6.30 10.05
C ALA A 194 28.49 4.90 10.38
N ILE A 195 27.67 4.02 10.97
CA ILE A 195 28.04 2.62 11.21
C ILE A 195 28.28 1.88 9.90
N SER A 196 27.45 2.10 8.87
CA SER A 196 27.60 1.43 7.57
C SER A 196 28.92 1.73 6.86
N THR A 197 29.59 2.82 7.22
CA THR A 197 30.92 3.18 6.70
C THR A 197 32.08 2.65 7.55
N GLU A 198 31.82 2.19 8.79
CA GLU A 198 32.84 1.83 9.78
C GLU A 198 32.96 0.32 10.07
N PHE A 199 32.03 -0.51 9.58
CA PHE A 199 32.11 -1.97 9.76
C PHE A 199 32.48 -2.68 8.45
N ASP A 200 33.50 -3.55 8.56
CA ASP A 200 34.02 -4.46 7.54
C ASP A 200 32.98 -4.97 6.53
N ASN A 201 33.41 -5.09 5.27
CA ASN A 201 32.70 -5.57 4.08
C ASN A 201 32.12 -7.02 4.14
N LYS A 202 31.76 -7.55 5.31
CA LYS A 202 31.18 -8.90 5.44
C LYS A 202 29.65 -8.82 5.28
N GLU A 203 29.14 -9.51 4.26
CA GLU A 203 27.70 -9.64 4.04
C GLU A 203 27.07 -10.43 5.21
N ILE A 204 25.80 -10.14 5.57
CA ILE A 204 25.13 -10.83 6.70
C ILE A 204 25.15 -12.35 6.50
N VAL A 205 25.03 -12.81 5.26
CA VAL A 205 25.09 -14.23 4.88
C VAL A 205 26.36 -14.92 5.41
N ASP A 206 27.50 -14.24 5.42
CA ASP A 206 28.79 -14.81 5.85
C ASP A 206 28.93 -14.89 7.37
N THR A 207 28.05 -14.22 8.10
CA THR A 207 28.04 -14.18 9.58
C THR A 207 27.08 -15.21 10.18
N ILE A 208 26.35 -15.98 9.36
CA ILE A 208 25.38 -16.98 9.83
C ILE A 208 26.11 -18.29 10.09
N ASN A 209 26.14 -18.73 11.35
CA ASN A 209 26.71 -20.01 11.75
C ASN A 209 25.60 -21.00 12.13
N PHE A 210 25.34 -21.99 11.27
CA PHE A 210 24.29 -22.99 11.48
C PHE A 210 24.59 -24.00 12.59
N GLU A 211 25.85 -24.18 12.98
CA GLU A 211 26.25 -25.08 14.07
C GLU A 211 25.84 -24.53 15.44
N GLN A 212 25.83 -23.20 15.58
CA GLN A 212 25.39 -22.51 16.79
C GLN A 212 23.86 -22.51 16.94
N LEU A 213 23.12 -22.71 15.84
CA LEU A 213 21.67 -22.83 15.85
C LEU A 213 21.28 -24.28 16.15
N LYS A 214 21.24 -24.62 17.43
CA LYS A 214 20.69 -25.90 17.91
C LYS A 214 19.17 -25.90 17.73
N VAL A 215 18.63 -27.03 17.31
CA VAL A 215 17.17 -27.24 17.25
C VAL A 215 16.82 -28.03 18.50
N GLU A 216 15.82 -27.56 19.24
CA GLU A 216 15.37 -28.24 20.45
C GLU A 216 14.74 -29.61 20.11
N ASP A 217 14.88 -30.57 21.04
CA ASP A 217 14.40 -31.95 20.84
C ASP A 217 12.87 -32.02 20.76
N ASP A 218 12.18 -31.07 21.39
CA ASP A 218 10.71 -30.93 21.40
C ASP A 218 10.17 -30.10 20.22
N TYR A 219 11.03 -29.58 19.34
CA TYR A 219 10.57 -28.88 18.13
C TYR A 219 9.87 -29.84 17.17
N ASP A 220 8.55 -29.72 17.09
CA ASP A 220 7.67 -30.57 16.28
C ASP A 220 7.34 -29.99 14.90
N GLY A 221 7.96 -28.87 14.53
CA GLY A 221 7.75 -28.20 13.25
C GLY A 221 8.57 -28.77 12.09
N PRO A 222 8.43 -28.19 10.88
CA PRO A 222 9.03 -28.70 9.66
C PRO A 222 10.55 -28.61 9.68
N ARG A 223 11.19 -29.64 9.13
CA ARG A 223 12.65 -29.80 9.03
C ARG A 223 13.01 -30.16 7.60
N PHE A 224 14.15 -29.67 7.11
CA PHE A 224 14.74 -30.12 5.85
C PHE A 224 16.26 -30.20 5.96
N ASP A 225 16.85 -31.14 5.21
CA ASP A 225 18.28 -31.29 5.05
C ASP A 225 18.86 -30.19 4.15
N ASP A 226 20.17 -29.94 4.24
CA ASP A 226 20.80 -28.82 3.54
C ASP A 226 20.75 -28.91 2.00
N GLU A 227 20.20 -29.99 1.43
CA GLU A 227 20.16 -30.20 -0.01
C GLU A 227 18.99 -29.45 -0.65
N ASN A 228 17.74 -29.87 -0.43
CA ASN A 228 16.61 -29.35 -1.21
C ASN A 228 15.35 -29.12 -0.36
N ILE A 229 14.61 -28.06 -0.69
CA ILE A 229 13.24 -27.90 -0.21
C ILE A 229 12.37 -28.93 -0.94
N THR A 230 11.56 -29.68 -0.20
CA THR A 230 10.62 -30.67 -0.75
C THR A 230 9.17 -30.18 -0.65
N LEU A 231 8.28 -30.77 -1.45
CA LEU A 231 6.84 -30.48 -1.36
C LEU A 231 6.27 -30.80 0.03
N ASP A 232 6.73 -31.89 0.66
CA ASP A 232 6.29 -32.27 2.01
C ASP A 232 6.75 -31.25 3.05
N PHE A 233 7.98 -30.72 2.95
CA PHE A 233 8.42 -29.61 3.79
C PHE A 233 7.51 -28.39 3.64
N VAL A 234 7.18 -27.99 2.40
CA VAL A 234 6.31 -26.82 2.14
C VAL A 234 4.91 -27.04 2.70
N LYS A 235 4.33 -28.23 2.54
CA LYS A 235 3.02 -28.57 3.11
C LYS A 235 3.03 -28.53 4.64
N ASN A 236 4.07 -29.09 5.26
CA ASN A 236 4.24 -29.06 6.72
C ASN A 236 4.49 -27.65 7.25
N LEU A 237 5.19 -26.81 6.48
CA LEU A 237 5.39 -25.38 6.77
C LEU A 237 4.07 -24.62 6.76
N ILE A 238 3.28 -24.76 5.69
CA ILE A 238 1.96 -24.16 5.57
C ILE A 238 1.07 -24.61 6.73
N GLN A 239 1.03 -25.90 7.04
CA GLN A 239 0.22 -26.43 8.13
C GLN A 239 0.66 -25.86 9.48
N SER A 240 1.96 -25.81 9.76
CA SER A 240 2.50 -25.20 10.99
C SER A 240 2.08 -23.74 11.14
N PHE A 241 2.11 -22.97 10.05
CA PHE A 241 1.66 -21.57 10.06
C PHE A 241 0.15 -21.42 10.26
N LYS A 242 -0.68 -22.29 9.67
CA LYS A 242 -2.13 -22.34 9.96
C LYS A 242 -2.40 -22.63 11.44
N ASP A 243 -1.57 -23.46 12.05
CA ASP A 243 -1.63 -23.80 13.48
C ASP A 243 -1.00 -22.73 14.38
N SER A 244 -0.69 -21.54 13.83
CA SER A 244 -0.06 -20.41 14.53
C SER A 244 1.30 -20.75 15.16
N LYS A 245 1.99 -21.76 14.63
CA LYS A 245 3.36 -22.11 15.01
C LYS A 245 4.36 -21.36 14.13
N LYS A 246 5.61 -21.33 14.57
CA LYS A 246 6.72 -20.66 13.88
C LYS A 246 7.72 -21.67 13.31
N LEU A 247 8.29 -21.37 12.15
CA LEU A 247 9.43 -22.10 11.61
C LEU A 247 10.65 -21.89 12.53
N HIS A 248 11.38 -22.96 12.86
CA HIS A 248 12.56 -22.82 13.70
C HIS A 248 13.64 -21.97 12.99
N ILE A 249 14.32 -21.11 13.76
CA ILE A 249 15.21 -20.07 13.24
C ILE A 249 16.35 -20.63 12.36
N LYS A 250 16.81 -21.84 12.64
CA LYS A 250 17.80 -22.57 11.81
C LYS A 250 17.30 -22.76 10.39
N TYR A 251 16.09 -23.29 10.22
CA TYR A 251 15.51 -23.58 8.91
C TYR A 251 15.09 -22.29 8.20
N ALA A 252 14.64 -21.29 8.95
CA ALA A 252 14.41 -19.95 8.42
C ALA A 252 15.70 -19.38 7.78
N TYR A 253 16.82 -19.35 8.51
CA TYR A 253 18.10 -18.91 7.94
C TYR A 253 18.57 -19.78 6.77
N LYS A 254 18.35 -21.10 6.78
CA LYS A 254 18.70 -21.97 5.63
C LYS A 254 17.95 -21.55 4.37
N ILE A 255 16.64 -21.27 4.46
CA ILE A 255 15.84 -20.75 3.34
C ILE A 255 16.41 -19.40 2.87
N LEU A 256 16.64 -18.48 3.80
CA LEU A 256 17.11 -17.12 3.49
C LEU A 256 18.48 -17.12 2.82
N VAL A 257 19.43 -17.93 3.30
CA VAL A 257 20.76 -18.06 2.67
C VAL A 257 20.68 -18.66 1.28
N LYS A 258 19.88 -19.72 1.09
CA LYS A 258 19.68 -20.36 -0.22
C LYS A 258 19.07 -19.37 -1.21
N ILE A 259 18.01 -18.67 -0.83
CA ILE A 259 17.32 -17.76 -1.74
C ILE A 259 18.13 -16.48 -2.01
N TYR A 260 18.87 -15.97 -1.02
CA TYR A 260 19.79 -14.84 -1.22
C TYR A 260 20.78 -15.12 -2.33
N ARG A 261 21.45 -16.28 -2.27
CA ARG A 261 22.41 -16.72 -3.30
C ARG A 261 21.74 -16.90 -4.65
N TYR A 262 20.60 -17.59 -4.67
CA TYR A 262 19.85 -17.85 -5.90
C TYR A 262 19.43 -16.55 -6.61
N PHE A 263 18.85 -15.59 -5.88
CA PHE A 263 18.40 -14.32 -6.47
C PHE A 263 19.57 -13.45 -6.96
N LYS A 264 20.77 -13.52 -6.37
CA LYS A 264 21.95 -12.79 -6.88
C LYS A 264 22.36 -13.23 -8.29
N GLU A 265 22.08 -14.47 -8.66
CA GLU A 265 22.41 -15.02 -9.99
C GLU A 265 21.41 -14.61 -11.08
N LEU A 266 20.23 -14.12 -10.70
CA LEU A 266 19.19 -13.74 -11.66
C LEU A 266 19.43 -12.34 -12.25
N PRO A 267 19.00 -12.09 -13.51
CA PRO A 267 18.95 -10.75 -14.07
C PRO A 267 17.84 -9.89 -13.43
N SER A 268 17.87 -8.58 -13.67
CA SER A 268 16.83 -7.66 -13.17
C SER A 268 15.50 -7.81 -13.89
N LEU A 269 15.53 -8.27 -15.14
CA LEU A 269 14.38 -8.66 -15.95
C LEU A 269 14.50 -10.14 -16.28
N ILE A 270 13.49 -10.93 -15.94
CA ILE A 270 13.44 -12.37 -16.25
C ILE A 270 12.51 -12.61 -17.43
N GLU A 271 13.00 -13.34 -18.43
CA GLU A 271 12.19 -13.83 -19.54
C GLU A 271 11.60 -15.20 -19.19
N ILE A 272 10.28 -15.32 -19.25
CA ILE A 272 9.53 -16.55 -18.97
C ILE A 272 9.00 -17.10 -20.28
N THR A 273 9.26 -18.38 -20.54
CA THR A 273 8.62 -19.12 -21.63
C THR A 273 7.57 -20.06 -21.05
N VAL A 274 6.33 -19.88 -21.48
CA VAL A 274 5.18 -20.72 -21.18
C VAL A 274 4.87 -21.53 -22.43
N PRO A 275 5.12 -22.86 -22.41
CA PRO A 275 4.73 -23.79 -23.46
C PRO A 275 3.27 -23.72 -23.88
N ASP A 276 2.99 -24.07 -25.13
CA ASP A 276 1.63 -24.19 -25.66
C ASP A 276 0.74 -25.03 -24.74
N LYS A 277 -0.50 -24.59 -24.52
CA LYS A 277 -1.50 -25.23 -23.66
C LYS A 277 -1.14 -25.29 -22.17
N GLN A 278 0.06 -24.94 -21.75
CA GLN A 278 0.41 -24.87 -20.33
C GLN A 278 -0.22 -23.61 -19.71
N LYS A 279 -0.95 -23.80 -18.61
CA LYS A 279 -1.52 -22.71 -17.82
C LYS A 279 -0.41 -21.94 -17.12
N PHE A 280 -0.52 -20.62 -17.05
CA PHE A 280 0.33 -19.77 -16.21
C PHE A 280 -0.52 -18.78 -15.43
N THR A 281 -0.19 -18.57 -14.15
CA THR A 281 -0.95 -17.69 -13.25
C THR A 281 -0.14 -16.47 -12.83
N ILE A 282 -0.75 -15.29 -12.86
CA ILE A 282 -0.16 -14.03 -12.36
C ILE A 282 -1.02 -13.52 -11.21
N CYS A 283 -0.40 -13.34 -10.05
CA CYS A 283 -0.97 -12.75 -8.85
C CYS A 283 -0.35 -11.36 -8.61
N GLY A 284 -1.15 -10.45 -8.05
CA GLY A 284 -0.69 -9.16 -7.56
C GLY A 284 -0.30 -9.20 -6.09
N ASP A 285 -0.49 -8.08 -5.42
CA ASP A 285 -0.15 -7.84 -4.02
C ASP A 285 -0.88 -8.82 -3.10
N VAL A 286 -0.20 -9.28 -2.04
CA VAL A 286 -0.74 -10.18 -1.01
C VAL A 286 -0.66 -9.55 0.38
N HIS A 287 0.33 -8.70 0.63
CA HIS A 287 0.44 -7.89 1.86
C HIS A 287 0.24 -8.67 3.17
N GLY A 288 0.95 -9.79 3.32
CA GLY A 288 0.90 -10.58 4.55
C GLY A 288 -0.48 -11.19 4.87
N GLN A 289 -1.40 -11.26 3.91
CA GLN A 289 -2.67 -11.98 4.04
C GLN A 289 -2.47 -13.48 3.75
N PHE A 290 -1.75 -14.16 4.64
CA PHE A 290 -1.34 -15.56 4.48
C PHE A 290 -2.52 -16.51 4.20
N TYR A 291 -3.66 -16.33 4.87
CA TYR A 291 -4.82 -17.19 4.70
C TYR A 291 -5.48 -17.01 3.32
N ASP A 292 -5.47 -15.80 2.78
CA ASP A 292 -5.93 -15.53 1.42
C ASP A 292 -4.94 -16.05 0.37
N LEU A 293 -3.64 -16.04 0.65
CA LEU A 293 -2.64 -16.73 -0.20
C LEU A 293 -2.98 -18.23 -0.31
N LEU A 294 -3.34 -18.88 0.80
CA LEU A 294 -3.74 -20.29 0.76
C LEU A 294 -5.05 -20.47 -0.01
N ASN A 295 -6.01 -19.55 0.12
CA ASN A 295 -7.24 -19.58 -0.66
C ASN A 295 -6.97 -19.50 -2.18
N ILE A 296 -5.99 -18.71 -2.62
CA ILE A 296 -5.54 -18.71 -4.03
C ILE A 296 -5.12 -20.12 -4.45
N PHE A 297 -4.35 -20.82 -3.63
CA PHE A 297 -3.90 -22.18 -3.92
C PHE A 297 -5.03 -23.22 -3.85
N ASP A 298 -6.02 -23.03 -2.98
CA ASP A 298 -7.20 -23.90 -2.92
C ASP A 298 -8.08 -23.72 -4.18
N ILE A 299 -8.22 -22.49 -4.68
CA ILE A 299 -9.01 -22.18 -5.88
C ILE A 299 -8.28 -22.60 -7.17
N ASN A 300 -6.98 -22.30 -7.29
CA ASN A 300 -6.24 -22.41 -8.55
C ASN A 300 -5.18 -23.53 -8.56
N GLY A 301 -5.13 -24.32 -7.49
CA GLY A 301 -4.17 -25.40 -7.27
C GLY A 301 -2.83 -24.91 -6.72
N LEU A 302 -2.16 -25.75 -5.94
CA LEU A 302 -0.81 -25.48 -5.46
C LEU A 302 0.17 -25.26 -6.62
N PRO A 303 1.21 -24.41 -6.44
CA PRO A 303 2.26 -24.28 -7.44
C PRO A 303 2.96 -25.61 -7.69
N SER A 304 3.27 -25.86 -8.96
CA SER A 304 4.04 -27.02 -9.41
C SER A 304 4.63 -26.74 -10.78
N GLU A 305 5.42 -27.67 -11.32
CA GLU A 305 5.90 -27.58 -12.70
C GLU A 305 4.75 -27.47 -13.71
N SER A 306 3.63 -28.15 -13.46
CA SER A 306 2.41 -28.09 -14.30
C SER A 306 1.49 -26.90 -14.00
N ASN A 307 1.73 -26.17 -12.91
CA ASN A 307 0.90 -25.06 -12.44
C ASN A 307 1.79 -23.88 -11.98
N PRO A 308 2.48 -23.21 -12.92
CA PRO A 308 3.39 -22.12 -12.61
C PRO A 308 2.70 -20.82 -12.19
N TYR A 309 3.36 -20.05 -11.33
CA TYR A 309 2.89 -18.78 -10.77
C TYR A 309 3.94 -17.68 -10.87
N LEU A 310 3.48 -16.45 -11.07
CA LEU A 310 4.20 -15.21 -10.81
C LEU A 310 3.47 -14.41 -9.74
N PHE A 311 4.16 -14.07 -8.65
CA PHE A 311 3.68 -13.09 -7.66
C PHE A 311 4.39 -11.75 -7.89
N ASN A 312 3.61 -10.72 -8.21
CA ASN A 312 4.11 -9.46 -8.74
C ASN A 312 4.28 -8.37 -7.67
N GLY A 313 5.15 -8.66 -6.69
CA GLY A 313 5.54 -7.75 -5.60
C GLY A 313 4.54 -7.66 -4.46
N ASP A 314 4.94 -6.93 -3.41
CA ASP A 314 4.13 -6.59 -2.24
C ASP A 314 3.57 -7.82 -1.52
N PHE A 315 4.50 -8.67 -1.09
CA PHE A 315 4.22 -9.89 -0.34
C PHE A 315 3.98 -9.60 1.14
N VAL A 316 4.61 -8.55 1.65
CA VAL A 316 4.71 -8.23 3.08
C VAL A 316 4.10 -6.86 3.40
N ASP A 317 4.21 -6.48 4.67
CA ASP A 317 3.61 -5.28 5.27
C ASP A 317 2.08 -5.33 5.31
N ARG A 318 1.49 -4.47 6.14
CA ARG A 318 0.03 -4.29 6.28
C ARG A 318 -0.65 -5.45 6.99
N GLY A 319 -0.71 -6.62 6.36
CA GLY A 319 -1.18 -7.84 7.00
C GLY A 319 -0.18 -8.32 8.06
N SER A 320 -0.72 -8.93 9.11
CA SER A 320 0.04 -9.35 10.28
C SER A 320 0.57 -10.80 10.21
N PHE A 321 0.53 -11.39 9.01
CA PHE A 321 1.08 -12.71 8.69
C PHE A 321 2.09 -12.62 7.54
N SER A 322 2.86 -11.53 7.49
CA SER A 322 3.86 -11.29 6.44
C SER A 322 5.00 -12.31 6.50
N VAL A 323 5.40 -12.74 7.70
CA VAL A 323 6.44 -13.77 7.90
C VAL A 323 6.00 -15.11 7.31
N GLU A 324 4.78 -15.55 7.60
CA GLU A 324 4.22 -16.80 7.09
C GLU A 324 4.10 -16.76 5.56
N THR A 325 3.63 -15.62 5.04
CA THR A 325 3.49 -15.36 3.60
C THR A 325 4.86 -15.46 2.91
N ILE A 326 5.86 -14.69 3.35
CA ILE A 326 7.16 -14.65 2.66
C ILE A 326 7.90 -15.99 2.77
N PHE A 327 7.90 -16.67 3.92
CA PHE A 327 8.56 -17.98 4.02
C PHE A 327 7.90 -19.03 3.13
N THR A 328 6.58 -18.97 2.94
CA THR A 328 5.85 -19.85 2.03
C THR A 328 6.27 -19.59 0.58
N LEU A 329 6.25 -18.33 0.15
CA LEU A 329 6.63 -17.93 -1.22
C LEU A 329 8.10 -18.26 -1.53
N LEU A 330 9.03 -17.96 -0.62
CA LEU A 330 10.47 -18.27 -0.81
C LEU A 330 10.71 -19.79 -0.85
N SER A 331 9.98 -20.58 -0.05
CA SER A 331 10.10 -22.04 -0.09
C SER A 331 9.57 -22.61 -1.39
N LEU A 332 8.44 -22.09 -1.90
CA LEU A 332 7.90 -22.44 -3.22
C LEU A 332 8.85 -22.02 -4.35
N LYS A 333 9.53 -20.87 -4.22
CA LYS A 333 10.56 -20.44 -5.17
C LYS A 333 11.75 -21.39 -5.22
N LEU A 334 12.23 -21.84 -4.05
CA LEU A 334 13.32 -22.81 -3.96
C LEU A 334 12.90 -24.21 -4.45
N LEU A 335 11.64 -24.60 -4.23
CA LEU A 335 11.10 -25.88 -4.70
C LEU A 335 10.89 -25.91 -6.21
N TYR A 336 10.39 -24.81 -6.79
CA TYR A 336 10.05 -24.70 -8.21
C TYR A 336 10.74 -23.51 -8.87
N PRO A 337 12.09 -23.48 -8.96
CA PRO A 337 12.85 -22.31 -9.38
C PRO A 337 12.50 -21.80 -10.79
N ASN A 338 12.05 -22.69 -11.68
CA ASN A 338 11.67 -22.36 -13.07
C ASN A 338 10.15 -22.33 -13.30
N HIS A 339 9.34 -22.39 -12.24
CA HIS A 339 7.87 -22.38 -12.35
C HIS A 339 7.20 -21.51 -11.29
N PHE A 340 7.95 -21.00 -10.31
CA PHE A 340 7.49 -20.02 -9.35
C PHE A 340 8.35 -18.76 -9.47
N TYR A 341 7.72 -17.63 -9.73
CA TYR A 341 8.37 -16.37 -10.05
C TYR A 341 7.93 -15.28 -9.08
N MET A 342 8.82 -14.34 -8.78
CA MET A 342 8.61 -13.28 -7.81
C MET A 342 9.24 -11.99 -8.33
N SER A 343 8.45 -10.93 -8.48
CA SER A 343 8.94 -9.58 -8.74
C SER A 343 9.06 -8.81 -7.42
N ARG A 344 10.00 -7.87 -7.34
CA ARG A 344 10.06 -6.90 -6.25
C ARG A 344 8.89 -5.91 -6.36
N GLY A 345 8.20 -5.64 -5.25
CA GLY A 345 7.27 -4.53 -5.09
C GLY A 345 7.88 -3.37 -4.29
N ASN A 346 7.12 -2.29 -4.09
CA ASN A 346 7.62 -1.17 -3.30
C ASN A 346 7.67 -1.47 -1.81
N HIS A 347 6.90 -2.44 -1.32
CA HIS A 347 6.95 -2.91 0.06
C HIS A 347 8.13 -3.86 0.34
N GLU A 348 8.82 -4.37 -0.67
CA GLU A 348 10.12 -5.07 -0.47
C GLU A 348 11.28 -4.05 -0.38
N CYS A 349 11.15 -3.05 0.51
CA CYS A 349 12.18 -2.07 0.81
C CYS A 349 12.21 -1.64 2.30
N ASP A 350 13.38 -1.21 2.75
CA ASP A 350 13.66 -0.86 4.15
C ASP A 350 12.72 0.23 4.69
N ALA A 351 12.49 1.27 3.89
CA ALA A 351 11.65 2.39 4.29
C ALA A 351 10.20 1.95 4.55
N MET A 352 9.65 1.06 3.72
CA MET A 352 8.29 0.57 3.91
C MET A 352 8.22 -0.40 5.08
N ASN A 353 9.13 -1.36 5.18
CA ASN A 353 9.09 -2.39 6.22
C ASN A 353 9.20 -1.84 7.65
N LYS A 354 9.93 -0.74 7.83
CA LYS A 354 10.02 0.00 9.11
C LYS A 354 8.70 0.58 9.55
N ILE A 355 7.90 1.04 8.60
CA ILE A 355 6.67 1.79 8.86
C ILE A 355 5.47 0.85 8.89
N TYR A 356 5.39 -0.09 7.94
CA TYR A 356 4.18 -0.85 7.63
C TYR A 356 4.14 -2.26 8.21
N GLY A 357 5.12 -2.62 9.04
CA GLY A 357 4.99 -3.71 10.01
C GLY A 357 5.90 -4.90 9.79
N PHE A 358 6.44 -5.14 8.60
CA PHE A 358 7.25 -6.33 8.35
C PHE A 358 8.52 -6.38 9.20
N GLU A 359 9.24 -5.26 9.35
CA GLU A 359 10.43 -5.24 10.22
C GLU A 359 10.05 -5.57 11.67
N GLY A 360 8.95 -4.98 12.16
CA GLY A 360 8.44 -5.23 13.50
C GLY A 360 8.02 -6.69 13.70
N GLU A 361 7.38 -7.28 12.69
CA GLU A 361 6.92 -8.67 12.71
C GLU A 361 8.09 -9.64 12.73
N VAL A 362 9.11 -9.42 11.88
CA VAL A 362 10.33 -10.25 11.86
C VAL A 362 11.08 -10.14 13.19
N LYS A 363 11.18 -8.94 13.77
CA LYS A 363 11.83 -8.75 15.08
C LYS A 363 11.06 -9.44 16.21
N ALA A 364 9.73 -9.41 16.17
CA ALA A 364 8.88 -10.06 17.16
C ALA A 364 8.94 -11.59 17.05
N LYS A 365 8.92 -12.13 15.83
CA LYS A 365 8.94 -13.58 15.59
C LYS A 365 10.36 -14.15 15.63
N TYR A 366 11.39 -13.39 15.28
CA TYR A 366 12.78 -13.82 15.24
C TYR A 366 13.73 -12.84 15.92
N ASN A 367 14.49 -12.05 15.17
CA ASN A 367 15.47 -11.09 15.70
C ASN A 367 15.83 -10.02 14.66
N THR A 368 16.52 -8.97 15.12
CA THR A 368 16.97 -7.84 14.30
C THR A 368 17.86 -8.27 13.13
N LYS A 369 18.79 -9.21 13.35
CA LYS A 369 19.70 -9.70 12.30
C LYS A 369 18.94 -10.33 11.13
N MET A 370 17.83 -11.03 11.40
CA MET A 370 16.99 -11.59 10.35
C MET A 370 16.24 -10.49 9.59
N ALA A 371 15.76 -9.45 10.28
CA ALA A 371 15.11 -8.32 9.62
C ALA A 371 16.08 -7.58 8.68
N GLU A 372 17.31 -7.35 9.12
CA GLU A 372 18.38 -6.79 8.28
C GLU A 372 18.69 -7.70 7.08
N PHE A 373 18.73 -9.02 7.28
CA PHE A 373 18.99 -9.95 6.18
C PHE A 373 17.86 -10.01 5.15
N PHE A 374 16.60 -9.87 5.58
CA PHE A 374 15.49 -9.72 4.64
C PHE A 374 15.64 -8.47 3.78
N THR A 375 16.11 -7.36 4.34
CA THR A 375 16.40 -6.14 3.58
C THR A 375 17.44 -6.39 2.48
N ASP A 376 18.49 -7.16 2.78
CA ASP A 376 19.50 -7.57 1.78
C ASP A 376 18.90 -8.48 0.70
N ILE A 377 18.07 -9.46 1.09
CA ILE A 377 17.38 -10.37 0.16
C ILE A 377 16.41 -9.63 -0.75
N PHE A 378 15.64 -8.69 -0.22
CA PHE A 378 14.74 -7.88 -1.03
C PHE A 378 15.49 -7.02 -2.04
N CYS A 379 16.74 -6.63 -1.75
CA CYS A 379 17.59 -5.97 -2.73
C CYS A 379 18.02 -6.88 -3.88
N THR A 380 17.97 -8.21 -3.75
CA THR A 380 18.35 -9.15 -4.82
C THR A 380 17.18 -9.62 -5.68
N LEU A 381 15.92 -9.39 -5.26
CA LEU A 381 14.72 -9.74 -6.02
C LEU A 381 14.72 -9.13 -7.44
N PRO A 382 14.35 -9.90 -8.49
CA PRO A 382 14.12 -9.37 -9.84
C PRO A 382 13.09 -8.24 -9.84
N LEU A 383 13.22 -7.27 -10.74
CA LEU A 383 12.33 -6.10 -10.80
C LEU A 383 11.06 -6.36 -11.62
N CYS A 384 11.15 -7.19 -12.65
CA CYS A 384 10.07 -7.40 -13.61
C CYS A 384 10.28 -8.70 -14.40
N HIS A 385 9.24 -9.08 -15.16
CA HIS A 385 9.28 -10.25 -16.02
C HIS A 385 8.68 -9.94 -17.41
N VAL A 386 9.08 -10.73 -18.40
CA VAL A 386 8.46 -10.75 -19.73
C VAL A 386 8.03 -12.17 -20.05
N ILE A 387 6.73 -12.40 -20.23
CA ILE A 387 6.15 -13.72 -20.52
C ILE A 387 5.94 -13.85 -22.03
N ASN A 388 6.46 -14.94 -22.60
CA ASN A 388 6.42 -15.28 -24.04
C ASN A 388 6.84 -14.11 -24.95
N LYS A 389 7.75 -13.25 -24.48
CA LYS A 389 8.20 -12.03 -25.19
C LYS A 389 7.07 -11.06 -25.55
N LYS A 390 5.88 -11.21 -24.95
CA LYS A 390 4.66 -10.47 -25.32
C LYS A 390 3.97 -9.79 -24.15
N ILE A 391 4.08 -10.30 -22.93
CA ILE A 391 3.44 -9.70 -21.76
C ILE A 391 4.53 -9.18 -20.83
N PHE A 392 4.57 -7.87 -20.62
CA PHE A 392 5.48 -7.27 -19.64
C PHE A 392 4.79 -7.16 -18.28
N THR A 393 5.47 -7.57 -17.21
CA THR A 393 4.93 -7.53 -15.85
C THR A 393 5.86 -6.78 -14.91
N CYS A 394 5.34 -5.79 -14.19
CA CYS A 394 6.06 -5.05 -13.16
C CYS A 394 5.12 -4.69 -12.02
N HIS A 395 5.61 -4.41 -10.82
CA HIS A 395 4.72 -4.12 -9.69
C HIS A 395 3.98 -2.78 -9.87
N GLY A 396 4.74 -1.69 -10.01
CA GLY A 396 4.25 -0.32 -10.18
C GLY A 396 3.80 -0.05 -11.61
N GLY A 397 4.69 0.41 -12.49
CA GLY A 397 4.27 0.73 -13.85
C GLY A 397 5.39 1.22 -14.77
N LEU A 398 5.00 2.04 -15.73
CA LEU A 398 5.92 2.57 -16.75
C LEU A 398 6.64 3.84 -16.28
N PHE A 399 7.48 4.33 -17.18
CA PHE A 399 8.59 5.23 -16.89
C PHE A 399 8.24 6.69 -17.08
N LYS A 400 8.88 7.55 -16.28
CA LYS A 400 8.86 9.00 -16.46
C LYS A 400 9.54 9.44 -17.76
N GLU A 401 10.55 8.70 -18.20
CA GLU A 401 11.28 8.96 -19.44
C GLU A 401 10.76 8.09 -20.60
N ASP A 402 10.79 8.63 -21.81
CA ASP A 402 10.46 7.89 -23.03
C ASP A 402 11.63 7.00 -23.50
N GLY A 403 11.31 6.03 -24.37
CA GLY A 403 12.33 5.21 -25.04
C GLY A 403 13.00 4.15 -24.17
N VAL A 404 12.49 3.89 -22.96
CA VAL A 404 12.99 2.79 -22.13
C VAL A 404 12.76 1.44 -22.81
N THR A 405 13.84 0.67 -22.93
CA THR A 405 13.88 -0.65 -23.58
C THR A 405 14.00 -1.79 -22.55
N LEU A 406 13.61 -3.00 -22.94
CA LEU A 406 13.81 -4.20 -22.11
C LEU A 406 15.29 -4.41 -21.71
N GLU A 407 16.24 -4.08 -22.58
CA GLU A 407 17.67 -4.19 -22.28
C GLU A 407 18.15 -3.18 -21.22
N GLN A 408 17.64 -1.95 -21.23
CA GLN A 408 17.93 -0.98 -20.17
C GLN A 408 17.36 -1.45 -18.82
N ILE A 409 16.18 -2.09 -18.83
CA ILE A 409 15.59 -2.67 -17.61
C ILE A 409 16.43 -3.85 -17.11
N LYS A 410 16.82 -4.76 -18.02
CA LYS A 410 17.64 -5.94 -17.72
C LYS A 410 18.99 -5.59 -17.08
N THR A 411 19.59 -4.47 -17.50
CA THR A 411 20.89 -3.96 -17.00
C THR A 411 20.78 -3.01 -15.80
N THR A 412 19.57 -2.73 -15.31
CA THR A 412 19.37 -1.87 -14.13
C THR A 412 19.97 -2.51 -12.87
N LYS A 413 20.86 -1.77 -12.18
CA LYS A 413 21.55 -2.22 -10.95
C LYS A 413 20.59 -2.25 -9.76
N ARG A 414 20.05 -3.42 -9.44
CA ARG A 414 18.98 -3.58 -8.44
C ARG A 414 19.42 -3.86 -7.00
N PHE A 415 20.69 -4.25 -6.77
CA PHE A 415 21.23 -4.62 -5.45
C PHE A 415 21.44 -3.40 -4.54
N ARG A 416 20.34 -2.74 -4.22
CA ARG A 416 20.26 -1.49 -3.44
C ARG A 416 18.81 -1.23 -3.05
N GLN A 417 18.61 -0.26 -2.15
CA GLN A 417 17.30 0.33 -1.95
C GLN A 417 16.85 1.09 -3.21
N PRO A 418 15.54 1.14 -3.50
CA PRO A 418 15.02 1.92 -4.61
C PRO A 418 15.49 3.38 -4.53
N PRO A 419 15.99 3.98 -5.63
CA PRO A 419 16.24 5.42 -5.69
C PRO A 419 14.94 6.23 -5.68
N ASP A 420 15.05 7.55 -5.50
CA ASP A 420 13.92 8.49 -5.60
C ASP A 420 13.44 8.71 -7.06
N GLU A 421 14.24 8.32 -8.06
CA GLU A 421 13.94 8.48 -9.49
C GLU A 421 14.62 7.40 -10.37
N GLY A 422 14.17 7.29 -11.61
CA GLY A 422 14.73 6.39 -12.64
C GLY A 422 13.99 5.06 -12.77
N ILE A 423 14.48 4.20 -13.67
CA ILE A 423 13.82 2.93 -14.07
C ILE A 423 13.38 2.09 -12.87
N MET A 424 14.28 1.87 -11.90
CA MET A 424 13.97 1.06 -10.71
C MET A 424 12.88 1.70 -9.84
N CYS A 425 12.85 3.03 -9.72
CA CYS A 425 11.80 3.73 -8.98
C CYS A 425 10.45 3.55 -9.69
N ASP A 426 10.40 3.84 -10.99
CA ASP A 426 9.16 3.82 -11.76
C ASP A 426 8.52 2.43 -11.84
N LEU A 427 9.34 1.37 -12.00
CA LEU A 427 8.88 -0.03 -11.98
C LEU A 427 8.17 -0.42 -10.68
N LEU A 428 8.47 0.26 -9.58
CA LEU A 428 7.94 -0.06 -8.25
C LEU A 428 6.83 0.91 -7.82
N TRP A 429 6.76 2.13 -8.37
CA TRP A 429 5.92 3.21 -7.81
C TRP A 429 4.98 3.92 -8.78
N SER A 430 5.14 3.74 -10.10
CA SER A 430 4.30 4.46 -11.06
C SER A 430 2.88 3.87 -11.14
N ASP A 431 1.91 4.71 -11.48
CA ASP A 431 0.50 4.33 -11.66
C ASP A 431 -0.03 4.75 -13.05
N PRO A 432 -0.97 4.01 -13.67
CA PRO A 432 -1.63 4.46 -14.89
C PRO A 432 -2.52 5.69 -14.66
N GLN A 433 -2.73 6.49 -15.71
CA GLN A 433 -3.74 7.56 -15.74
C GLN A 433 -4.51 7.55 -17.07
N GLU A 434 -5.79 7.92 -17.04
CA GLU A 434 -6.63 7.84 -18.25
C GLU A 434 -6.32 8.94 -19.30
N ILE A 435 -5.66 10.02 -18.88
CA ILE A 435 -5.30 11.14 -19.76
C ILE A 435 -3.92 10.89 -20.37
N SER A 436 -3.73 11.17 -21.67
CA SER A 436 -2.43 11.08 -22.33
C SER A 436 -1.37 11.96 -21.67
N GLY A 437 -0.11 11.55 -21.81
CA GLY A 437 1.06 12.20 -21.25
C GLY A 437 1.45 11.64 -19.88
N ARG A 438 2.09 12.47 -19.06
CA ARG A 438 2.57 12.11 -17.73
C ARG A 438 2.15 13.15 -16.71
N ALA A 439 1.94 12.73 -15.48
CA ALA A 439 1.71 13.63 -14.35
C ALA A 439 2.56 13.23 -13.13
N PRO A 440 2.78 14.15 -12.17
CA PRO A 440 3.35 13.80 -10.88
C PRO A 440 2.55 12.70 -10.19
N SER A 441 3.23 11.73 -9.60
CA SER A 441 2.56 10.65 -8.88
C SER A 441 1.77 11.16 -7.68
N LYS A 442 0.55 10.65 -7.51
CA LYS A 442 -0.28 10.83 -6.30
C LYS A 442 0.45 10.39 -5.03
N ARG A 443 1.41 9.47 -5.17
CA ARG A 443 2.22 8.89 -4.10
C ARG A 443 3.43 9.73 -3.74
N GLY A 444 3.79 10.73 -4.55
CA GLY A 444 4.97 11.59 -4.33
C GLY A 444 6.31 10.96 -4.74
N VAL A 445 6.27 9.78 -5.35
CA VAL A 445 7.40 9.00 -5.90
C VAL A 445 6.90 8.23 -7.14
N GLY A 446 7.75 8.05 -8.15
CA GLY A 446 7.35 7.57 -9.48
C GLY A 446 6.57 8.61 -10.29
N CYS A 447 5.83 8.18 -11.31
CA CYS A 447 4.99 9.05 -12.13
C CYS A 447 3.61 8.45 -12.39
N GLN A 448 2.70 9.28 -12.92
CA GLN A 448 1.53 8.78 -13.62
C GLN A 448 1.79 8.78 -15.12
N PHE A 449 1.37 7.70 -15.80
CA PHE A 449 1.60 7.52 -17.23
C PHE A 449 0.30 7.22 -18.00
N GLY A 450 0.12 7.90 -19.12
CA GLY A 450 -1.07 7.82 -19.96
C GLY A 450 -1.09 6.64 -20.93
N PRO A 451 -2.19 6.52 -21.71
CA PRO A 451 -2.33 5.51 -22.74
C PRO A 451 -1.30 5.63 -23.87
N ASP A 452 -0.88 6.85 -24.23
CA ASP A 452 0.19 7.12 -25.19
C ASP A 452 1.54 6.53 -24.75
N VAL A 453 1.95 6.76 -23.50
CA VAL A 453 3.16 6.18 -22.92
C VAL A 453 3.13 4.65 -22.95
N THR A 454 1.97 4.07 -22.65
CA THR A 454 1.76 2.61 -22.72
C THR A 454 1.88 2.10 -24.15
N ASN A 455 1.22 2.76 -25.10
CA ASN A 455 1.27 2.38 -26.51
C ASN A 455 2.70 2.43 -27.06
N ASP A 456 3.45 3.47 -26.75
CA ASP A 456 4.81 3.66 -27.25
C ASP A 456 5.77 2.63 -26.65
N PHE A 457 5.68 2.37 -25.34
CA PHE A 457 6.50 1.34 -24.70
C PHE A 457 6.22 -0.05 -25.29
N LEU A 458 4.95 -0.41 -25.47
CA LEU A 458 4.56 -1.70 -26.04
C LEU A 458 5.04 -1.85 -27.48
N LYS A 459 4.86 -0.81 -28.31
CA LYS A 459 5.31 -0.80 -29.71
C LYS A 459 6.83 -0.91 -29.82
N ASN A 460 7.57 -0.14 -29.02
CA ASN A 460 9.03 -0.09 -29.08
C ASN A 460 9.69 -1.41 -28.61
N ASN A 461 8.97 -2.21 -27.83
CA ASN A 461 9.49 -3.46 -27.27
C ASN A 461 8.77 -4.72 -27.81
N ASP A 462 7.92 -4.58 -28.85
CA ASP A 462 7.14 -5.67 -29.48
C ASP A 462 6.29 -6.49 -28.48
N LEU A 463 5.58 -5.78 -27.60
CA LEU A 463 4.72 -6.35 -26.55
C LEU A 463 3.22 -6.17 -26.87
N LEU A 464 2.39 -7.06 -26.32
CA LEU A 464 0.93 -7.01 -26.43
C LEU A 464 0.29 -6.08 -25.40
N TYR A 465 0.66 -6.24 -24.13
CA TYR A 465 0.13 -5.46 -23.01
C TYR A 465 1.03 -5.56 -21.78
N ILE A 466 0.77 -4.71 -20.79
CA ILE A 466 1.41 -4.74 -19.47
C ILE A 466 0.45 -5.27 -18.40
N VAL A 467 0.99 -6.03 -17.45
CA VAL A 467 0.31 -6.39 -16.19
C VAL A 467 1.05 -5.75 -15.04
N ARG A 468 0.33 -5.04 -14.18
CA ARG A 468 0.85 -4.42 -12.98
C ARG A 468 -0.05 -4.63 -11.78
N SER A 469 0.40 -4.25 -10.58
CA SER A 469 -0.34 -4.51 -9.33
C SER A 469 -0.57 -3.22 -8.52
N HIS A 470 -0.03 -3.03 -7.31
CA HIS A 470 0.22 -1.76 -6.61
C HIS A 470 -0.98 -0.84 -6.25
N GLU A 471 -2.14 -1.02 -6.88
CA GLU A 471 -3.40 -0.31 -6.60
C GLU A 471 -4.50 -1.32 -6.28
N VAL A 472 -5.14 -1.11 -5.13
CA VAL A 472 -6.35 -1.84 -4.74
C VAL A 472 -7.46 -1.57 -5.75
N LYS A 473 -8.14 -2.63 -6.22
CA LYS A 473 -9.28 -2.56 -7.14
C LYS A 473 -10.48 -3.30 -6.57
N ASP A 474 -11.69 -2.77 -6.77
CA ASP A 474 -12.92 -3.32 -6.20
C ASP A 474 -13.16 -4.79 -6.57
N GLN A 475 -12.92 -5.16 -7.83
CA GLN A 475 -13.04 -6.55 -8.32
C GLN A 475 -11.73 -7.33 -8.26
N GLY A 476 -10.69 -6.76 -7.64
CA GLY A 476 -9.32 -7.29 -7.65
C GLY A 476 -8.56 -7.04 -8.95
N PHE A 477 -9.20 -6.47 -9.98
CA PHE A 477 -8.54 -6.09 -11.22
C PHE A 477 -9.21 -4.89 -11.89
N GLU A 478 -8.49 -4.24 -12.80
CA GLU A 478 -9.01 -3.18 -13.67
C GLU A 478 -8.24 -3.16 -14.99
N ALA A 479 -8.94 -2.87 -16.09
CA ALA A 479 -8.34 -2.70 -17.40
C ALA A 479 -8.26 -1.20 -17.76
N HIS A 480 -7.07 -0.74 -18.11
CA HIS A 480 -6.75 0.63 -18.46
C HIS A 480 -6.28 0.72 -19.92
N HIS A 481 -6.24 1.95 -20.43
CA HIS A 481 -5.54 2.29 -21.68
C HIS A 481 -5.98 1.42 -22.88
N SER A 482 -7.29 1.22 -23.03
CA SER A 482 -7.88 0.36 -24.07
C SER A 482 -7.39 -1.10 -24.03
N ASN A 483 -7.42 -1.72 -22.84
CA ASN A 483 -7.01 -3.11 -22.59
C ASN A 483 -5.53 -3.41 -22.90
N LYS A 484 -4.65 -2.42 -22.67
CA LYS A 484 -3.20 -2.55 -22.85
C LYS A 484 -2.41 -2.43 -21.55
N CYS A 485 -3.07 -1.98 -20.47
CA CYS A 485 -2.52 -1.98 -19.13
C CYS A 485 -3.55 -2.61 -18.19
N PHE A 486 -3.18 -3.68 -17.50
CA PHE A 486 -4.06 -4.36 -16.55
C PHE A 486 -3.50 -4.23 -15.14
N THR A 487 -4.33 -3.79 -14.22
CA THR A 487 -4.04 -3.84 -12.78
C THR A 487 -4.59 -5.14 -12.21
N ILE A 488 -3.79 -5.89 -11.43
CA ILE A 488 -4.19 -7.09 -10.71
C ILE A 488 -3.80 -6.98 -9.22
N PHE A 489 -4.73 -7.30 -8.32
CA PHE A 489 -4.54 -7.15 -6.88
C PHE A 489 -5.10 -8.39 -6.16
N SER A 490 -4.27 -9.07 -5.37
CA SER A 490 -4.59 -10.40 -4.83
C SER A 490 -4.84 -10.42 -3.32
N ALA A 491 -4.97 -9.26 -2.67
CA ALA A 491 -5.36 -9.12 -1.26
C ALA A 491 -6.85 -8.73 -1.13
N PRO A 492 -7.78 -9.69 -1.00
CA PRO A 492 -9.19 -9.40 -0.80
C PRO A 492 -9.43 -8.76 0.58
N ASN A 493 -10.48 -7.94 0.70
CA ASN A 493 -10.82 -7.17 1.90
C ASN A 493 -9.58 -6.52 2.55
N TYR A 494 -8.79 -5.82 1.73
CA TYR A 494 -7.48 -5.35 2.12
C TYR A 494 -7.48 -4.60 3.46
N CYS A 495 -6.52 -4.96 4.32
CA CYS A 495 -6.41 -4.43 5.70
C CYS A 495 -7.69 -4.57 6.53
N ASP A 496 -8.47 -5.64 6.29
CA ASP A 496 -9.74 -5.98 6.95
C ASP A 496 -10.84 -4.91 6.85
N THR A 497 -10.67 -3.92 5.96
CA THR A 497 -11.50 -2.70 5.96
C THR A 497 -11.98 -2.27 4.58
N MET A 498 -11.26 -2.61 3.51
CA MET A 498 -11.56 -2.10 2.18
C MET A 498 -12.74 -2.80 1.51
N GLY A 499 -13.03 -4.07 1.83
CA GLY A 499 -14.14 -4.81 1.25
C GLY A 499 -14.02 -5.13 -0.25
N ASN A 500 -12.86 -4.92 -0.86
CA ASN A 500 -12.58 -5.29 -2.25
C ASN A 500 -12.48 -6.81 -2.41
N LYS A 501 -12.64 -7.32 -3.64
CA LYS A 501 -12.23 -8.68 -4.01
C LYS A 501 -10.72 -8.71 -4.27
N GLY A 502 -10.14 -9.89 -4.16
CA GLY A 502 -8.84 -10.23 -4.75
C GLY A 502 -9.05 -10.84 -6.12
N ALA A 503 -8.04 -10.84 -6.98
CA ALA A 503 -8.08 -11.57 -8.24
C ALA A 503 -6.69 -12.08 -8.65
N PHE A 504 -6.68 -13.04 -9.58
CA PHE A 504 -5.49 -13.46 -10.31
C PHE A 504 -5.80 -13.62 -11.80
N ILE A 505 -4.76 -13.55 -12.65
CA ILE A 505 -4.85 -13.75 -14.10
C ILE A 505 -4.43 -15.18 -14.43
N THR A 506 -5.10 -15.79 -15.41
CA THR A 506 -4.69 -17.03 -16.07
C THR A 506 -4.56 -16.84 -17.58
N ILE A 507 -3.51 -17.42 -18.14
CA ILE A 507 -3.23 -17.48 -19.59
C ILE A 507 -2.76 -18.91 -19.94
N THR A 508 -2.74 -19.24 -21.23
CA THR A 508 -2.00 -20.41 -21.74
C THR A 508 -0.94 -19.95 -22.74
N GLY A 509 0.14 -20.73 -22.92
CA GLY A 509 1.25 -20.32 -23.80
C GLY A 509 0.85 -19.99 -25.25
N ASP A 510 -0.19 -20.65 -25.75
CA ASP A 510 -0.82 -20.50 -27.07
C ASP A 510 -1.98 -19.49 -27.10
N ASN A 511 -2.44 -19.02 -25.93
CA ASN A 511 -3.50 -18.02 -25.82
C ASN A 511 -3.18 -16.98 -24.73
N LEU A 512 -2.46 -15.96 -25.16
CA LEU A 512 -2.00 -14.86 -24.31
C LEU A 512 -2.99 -13.70 -24.20
N TYR A 513 -4.01 -13.62 -25.07
CA TYR A 513 -4.96 -12.50 -25.08
C TYR A 513 -6.37 -12.92 -25.54
N PRO A 514 -7.45 -12.45 -24.88
CA PRO A 514 -7.44 -11.60 -23.68
C PRO A 514 -7.06 -12.39 -22.42
N PRO A 515 -6.45 -11.74 -21.41
CA PRO A 515 -6.18 -12.40 -20.13
C PRO A 515 -7.48 -12.79 -19.44
N ARG A 516 -7.50 -13.95 -18.77
CA ARG A 516 -8.65 -14.40 -17.97
C ARG A 516 -8.46 -14.03 -16.51
N PHE A 517 -9.37 -13.22 -15.98
CA PHE A 517 -9.41 -12.85 -14.56
C PHE A 517 -10.30 -13.82 -13.77
N THR A 518 -9.84 -14.16 -12.57
CA THR A 518 -10.66 -14.88 -11.57
C THR A 518 -10.62 -14.09 -10.27
N SER A 519 -11.77 -13.52 -9.88
CA SER A 519 -11.91 -12.81 -8.60
C SER A 519 -12.33 -13.75 -7.48
N PHE A 520 -11.92 -13.45 -6.25
CA PHE A 520 -12.22 -14.21 -5.05
C PHE A 520 -12.43 -13.29 -3.85
N ASP A 521 -13.22 -13.76 -2.88
CA ASP A 521 -13.49 -13.04 -1.63
C ASP A 521 -12.48 -13.44 -0.53
N ALA A 522 -12.38 -12.61 0.50
CA ALA A 522 -11.49 -12.86 1.64
C ALA A 522 -11.98 -14.06 2.47
N VAL A 523 -11.04 -14.79 3.06
CA VAL A 523 -11.32 -15.91 3.96
C VAL A 523 -11.06 -15.54 5.43
N PRO A 524 -11.69 -16.25 6.39
CA PRO A 524 -11.40 -16.04 7.80
C PRO A 524 -9.91 -16.29 8.14
N HIS A 525 -9.37 -15.47 9.04
CA HIS A 525 -8.03 -15.62 9.62
C HIS A 525 -8.11 -15.42 11.16
N PRO A 526 -7.08 -15.80 11.93
CA PRO A 526 -7.02 -15.54 13.37
C PRO A 526 -7.19 -14.05 13.69
N ASP A 527 -7.72 -13.74 14.87
CA ASP A 527 -7.99 -12.38 15.34
C ASP A 527 -6.70 -11.61 15.70
N VAL A 528 -5.91 -11.31 14.68
CA VAL A 528 -4.73 -10.46 14.71
C VAL A 528 -4.98 -9.33 13.74
N LYS A 529 -5.19 -8.13 14.28
CA LYS A 529 -5.48 -6.94 13.46
C LYS A 529 -4.34 -6.65 12.48
N ALA A 530 -4.68 -6.16 11.30
CA ALA A 530 -3.72 -5.55 10.40
C ALA A 530 -2.85 -4.50 11.13
N MET A 531 -1.59 -4.38 10.71
CA MET A 531 -0.63 -3.37 11.18
C MET A 531 -0.26 -3.49 12.66
N VAL A 532 -0.46 -4.63 13.32
CA VAL A 532 -0.16 -4.79 14.77
C VAL A 532 1.33 -4.61 15.09
N TYR A 533 2.21 -4.90 14.13
CA TYR A 533 3.66 -4.78 14.26
C TYR A 533 4.23 -3.48 13.66
N ALA A 534 3.39 -2.64 13.06
CA ALA A 534 3.79 -1.36 12.51
C ALA A 534 4.31 -0.42 13.59
N GLN A 535 5.27 0.44 13.26
CA GLN A 535 5.60 1.53 14.16
C GLN A 535 4.37 2.42 14.35
N ASN A 536 4.25 3.02 15.54
CA ASN A 536 3.14 3.90 15.90
C ASN A 536 3.16 5.26 15.14
N MET A 537 3.69 5.26 13.91
CA MET A 537 3.68 6.37 12.97
C MET A 537 2.26 6.72 12.51
N PHE A 538 1.27 5.83 12.67
CA PHE A 538 -0.14 6.17 12.40
C PHE A 538 -0.78 7.06 13.47
N GLY A 539 -0.11 7.30 14.59
CA GLY A 539 -0.43 8.45 15.46
C GLY A 539 -0.12 9.80 14.80
N PHE A 540 0.62 9.82 13.68
CA PHE A 540 0.95 11.05 12.96
C PHE A 540 -0.14 11.53 12.00
N LEU A 541 -0.87 10.59 11.40
CA LEU A 541 -1.95 10.82 10.44
C LEU A 541 -3.27 10.92 11.19
#